data_AF-A0A1F8STZ8-F1
#
_entry.id   AF-A0A1F8STZ8-F1
#
_cell.length_a   1.000
_cell.length_b   1.000
_cell.length_c   1.000
_cell.angle_alpha   90.00
_cell.angle_beta   90.00
_cell.angle_gamma   90.00
#
_symmetry.space_group_name_H-M   'P 1'
#
loop_
_entity.id
_entity.type
_entity.pdbx_description
1 polymer ?
#
loop_
_entity_poly.entity_id
_entity_poly.type
_entity_poly.pdbx_seq_one_letter_code
_entity_poly.pdbx_strand_id
1 'polypeptide(L)'
;MSLHLMIGLIGLLYIVVFGGMALLRREGLSIRFAVESVCITAIAVIIVVLTPIQIHPVIFLLLLYAITLRVRILVDLANFFARRGNYVRAESIYNLASHVWPDQTNDLIIKVNHATLLLQKNQLDESISMFTEVLSQADHGYLGVKYEAASHFNLGVAYLRRNNNSMATIEFNSAIDTWPGSLYAHQAELALERQRGKVGTHVDDKPIEK
;
A
#
# COMPACT_ATOMS: atom_id res chain seq x y z
N MET A 1 -21.52 32.60 -3.22
CA MET A 1 -21.79 31.28 -3.84
C MET A 1 -22.82 30.57 -2.98
N SER A 2 -23.85 29.95 -3.55
CA SER A 2 -24.84 29.21 -2.73
C SER A 2 -24.21 27.96 -2.11
N LEU A 3 -24.64 27.60 -0.90
CA LEU A 3 -24.05 26.49 -0.12
C LEU A 3 -24.08 25.16 -0.87
N HIS A 4 -25.17 24.85 -1.56
CA HIS A 4 -25.31 23.63 -2.38
C HIS A 4 -24.34 23.59 -3.57
N LEU A 5 -24.09 24.73 -4.24
CA LEU A 5 -23.09 24.81 -5.31
C LEU A 5 -21.68 24.61 -4.76
N MET A 6 -21.40 25.09 -3.54
CA MET A 6 -20.11 24.89 -2.89
C MET A 6 -19.87 23.42 -2.53
N ILE A 7 -20.85 22.73 -1.96
CA ILE A 7 -20.76 21.30 -1.65
C ILE A 7 -20.56 20.48 -2.94
N GLY A 8 -21.34 20.77 -3.98
CA GLY A 8 -21.19 20.12 -5.29
C GLY A 8 -19.80 20.34 -5.91
N LEU A 9 -19.29 21.58 -5.87
CA LEU A 9 -17.96 21.91 -6.37
C LEU A 9 -16.86 21.19 -5.59
N ILE A 10 -16.97 21.12 -4.27
CA ILE A 10 -16.01 20.42 -3.41
C ILE A 10 -15.99 18.92 -3.74
N GLY A 11 -17.17 18.28 -3.88
CA GLY A 11 -17.24 16.87 -4.25
C GLY A 11 -16.64 16.59 -5.63
N LEU A 12 -16.89 17.46 -6.61
CA LEU A 12 -16.30 17.34 -7.94
C LEU A 12 -14.78 17.51 -7.92
N LEU A 13 -14.27 18.55 -7.23
CA LEU A 13 -12.84 18.77 -7.07
C LEU A 13 -12.17 17.60 -6.36
N TYR A 14 -12.83 17.05 -5.34
CA TYR A 14 -12.37 15.89 -4.59
C TYR A 14 -12.17 14.67 -5.51
N ILE A 15 -13.16 14.35 -6.35
CA ILE A 15 -13.07 13.23 -7.30
C ILE A 15 -11.93 13.44 -8.30
N VAL A 16 -11.80 14.64 -8.86
CA VAL A 16 -10.75 14.96 -9.85
C VAL A 16 -9.36 14.86 -9.23
N VAL A 17 -9.16 15.43 -8.04
CA VAL A 17 -7.86 15.44 -7.37
C VAL A 17 -7.45 14.03 -6.94
N PHE A 18 -8.32 13.29 -6.27
CA PHE A 18 -7.99 11.96 -5.78
C PHE A 18 -7.97 10.90 -6.90
N GLY A 19 -8.89 10.97 -7.86
CA GLY A 19 -8.88 10.11 -9.05
C GLY A 19 -7.65 10.37 -9.93
N GLY A 20 -7.28 11.63 -10.14
CA GLY A 20 -6.05 12.01 -10.84
C GLY A 20 -4.79 11.53 -10.13
N MET A 21 -4.74 11.64 -8.79
CA MET A 21 -3.63 11.10 -8.01
C MET A 21 -3.51 9.57 -8.10
N ALA A 22 -4.62 8.83 -8.21
CA ALA A 22 -4.57 7.38 -8.38
C ALA A 22 -3.88 7.02 -9.71
N LEU A 23 -4.27 7.69 -10.80
CA LEU A 23 -3.63 7.53 -12.12
C LEU A 23 -2.12 7.83 -12.08
N LEU A 24 -1.71 8.93 -11.42
CA LEU A 24 -0.30 9.28 -11.26
C LEU A 24 0.51 8.21 -10.51
N ARG A 25 -0.13 7.47 -9.60
CA ARG A 25 0.50 6.38 -8.84
C ARG A 25 0.49 5.04 -9.56
N ARG A 26 -0.07 4.98 -10.78
CA ARG A 26 -0.43 3.73 -11.48
C ARG A 26 -1.33 2.83 -10.63
N GLU A 27 -2.13 3.45 -9.78
CA GLU A 27 -3.25 2.78 -9.13
C GLU A 27 -4.41 2.80 -10.12
N GLY A 28 -5.04 1.65 -10.38
CA GLY A 28 -6.24 1.58 -11.20
C GLY A 28 -7.32 2.55 -10.71
N LEU A 29 -8.12 3.10 -11.62
CA LEU A 29 -9.26 3.95 -11.26
C LEU A 29 -10.30 3.10 -10.53
N SER A 30 -10.44 3.35 -9.23
CA SER A 30 -11.50 2.71 -8.45
C SER A 30 -12.86 3.28 -8.85
N ILE A 31 -13.61 2.51 -9.64
CA ILE A 31 -15.01 2.81 -9.99
C ILE A 31 -15.82 3.00 -8.71
N ARG A 32 -15.54 2.19 -7.69
CA ARG A 32 -16.19 2.27 -6.40
C ARG A 32 -15.94 3.61 -5.71
N PHE A 33 -14.69 4.06 -5.65
CA PHE A 33 -14.36 5.37 -5.09
C PHE A 33 -15.13 6.49 -5.79
N ALA A 34 -15.20 6.45 -7.13
CA ALA A 34 -15.93 7.44 -7.90
C ALA A 34 -17.43 7.41 -7.58
N VAL A 35 -18.05 6.23 -7.59
CA VAL A 35 -19.48 6.05 -7.29
C VAL A 35 -19.81 6.48 -5.85
N GLU A 36 -19.05 6.03 -4.86
CA GLU A 36 -19.24 6.43 -3.45
C GLU A 36 -19.14 7.95 -3.30
N SER A 37 -18.13 8.57 -3.92
CA SER A 37 -17.94 10.02 -3.86
C SER A 37 -19.08 10.80 -4.50
N VAL A 38 -19.57 10.36 -5.67
CA VAL A 38 -20.70 10.97 -6.37
C VAL A 38 -21.98 10.82 -5.55
N CYS A 39 -22.29 9.61 -5.06
CA CYS A 39 -23.49 9.34 -4.28
C CYS A 39 -23.51 10.16 -2.98
N ILE A 40 -22.41 10.21 -2.23
CA ILE A 40 -22.32 10.99 -0.98
C ILE A 40 -22.49 12.48 -1.27
N THR A 41 -21.85 12.99 -2.34
CA THR A 41 -21.98 14.39 -2.75
C THR A 41 -23.43 14.71 -3.15
N ALA A 42 -24.06 13.85 -3.96
CA ALA A 42 -25.44 14.04 -4.38
C ALA A 42 -26.40 14.06 -3.19
N ILE A 43 -26.25 13.13 -2.24
CA ILE A 43 -27.05 13.09 -1.02
C ILE A 43 -26.87 14.38 -0.20
N ALA A 44 -25.62 14.83 -0.02
CA ALA A 44 -25.35 16.06 0.73
C ALA A 44 -25.97 17.30 0.07
N VAL A 45 -25.90 17.41 -1.27
CA VAL A 45 -26.54 18.49 -2.03
C VAL A 45 -28.06 18.43 -1.87
N ILE A 46 -28.66 17.25 -2.01
CA ILE A 46 -30.11 17.06 -1.85
C ILE A 46 -30.57 17.47 -0.45
N ILE A 47 -29.83 17.07 0.61
CA ILE A 47 -30.14 17.47 1.99
C ILE A 47 -30.12 18.99 2.14
N VAL A 48 -29.09 19.67 1.63
CA VAL A 48 -28.97 21.14 1.74
C VAL A 48 -30.02 21.88 0.91
N VAL A 49 -30.51 21.29 -0.18
CA VAL A 49 -31.56 21.89 -1.02
C VAL A 49 -32.96 21.68 -0.42
N LEU A 50 -33.24 20.48 0.08
CA LEU A 50 -34.58 20.10 0.55
C LEU A 50 -34.83 20.42 2.03
N THR A 51 -33.78 20.64 2.81
CA THR A 51 -33.87 20.89 4.27
C THR A 51 -33.17 22.21 4.64
N PRO A 52 -33.53 22.84 5.77
CA PRO A 52 -32.83 24.02 6.28
C PRO A 52 -31.45 23.69 6.90
N ILE A 53 -30.99 22.44 6.82
CA ILE A 53 -29.73 21.99 7.43
C ILE A 53 -28.55 22.61 6.68
N GLN A 54 -27.71 23.34 7.39
CA GLN A 54 -26.48 23.92 6.85
C GLN A 54 -25.30 22.98 7.14
N ILE A 55 -24.91 22.20 6.14
CA ILE A 55 -23.71 21.36 6.24
C ILE A 55 -22.48 22.25 6.04
N HIS A 56 -21.61 22.31 7.04
CA HIS A 56 -20.36 23.06 6.90
C HIS A 56 -19.45 22.39 5.86
N PRO A 57 -18.85 23.14 4.91
CA PRO A 57 -18.08 22.56 3.80
C PRO A 57 -16.90 21.70 4.24
N VAL A 58 -16.21 22.11 5.31
CA VAL A 58 -15.09 21.35 5.88
C VAL A 58 -15.56 20.03 6.49
N ILE A 59 -16.72 20.02 7.17
CA ILE A 59 -17.29 18.80 7.76
C ILE A 59 -17.71 17.84 6.65
N PHE A 60 -18.35 18.36 5.59
CA PHE A 60 -18.67 17.58 4.41
C PHE A 60 -17.42 16.93 3.80
N LEU A 61 -16.35 17.71 3.60
CA LEU A 61 -15.09 17.18 3.06
C LEU A 61 -14.47 16.11 3.97
N LEU A 62 -14.47 16.32 5.28
CA LEU A 62 -13.95 15.34 6.24
C LEU A 62 -14.76 14.04 6.24
N LEU A 63 -16.10 14.13 6.19
CA LEU A 63 -16.98 12.96 6.10
C LEU A 63 -16.77 12.21 4.79
N LEU A 64 -16.74 12.95 3.67
CA LEU A 64 -16.47 12.40 2.36
C LEU A 64 -15.14 11.64 2.37
N TYR A 65 -14.07 12.29 2.85
CA TYR A 65 -12.74 11.70 2.97
C TYR A 65 -12.71 10.45 3.86
N ALA A 66 -13.32 10.52 5.05
CA ALA A 66 -13.32 9.41 6.00
C ALA A 66 -14.05 8.17 5.47
N ILE A 67 -15.15 8.38 4.74
CA ILE A 67 -15.96 7.28 4.20
C ILE A 67 -15.26 6.62 3.01
N THR A 68 -14.79 7.41 2.05
CA THR A 68 -14.17 6.91 0.81
C THR A 68 -12.78 6.33 1.04
N LEU A 69 -12.04 6.81 2.04
CA LEU A 69 -10.70 6.33 2.40
C LEU A 69 -10.67 5.46 3.66
N ARG A 70 -11.83 4.97 4.12
CA ARG A 70 -11.95 4.13 5.32
C ARG A 70 -10.90 3.02 5.39
N VAL A 71 -10.65 2.34 4.27
CA VAL A 71 -9.68 1.24 4.22
C VAL A 71 -8.26 1.75 4.40
N ARG A 72 -7.88 2.84 3.74
CA ARG A 72 -6.54 3.43 3.86
C ARG A 72 -6.27 3.91 5.28
N ILE A 73 -7.27 4.55 5.91
CA ILE A 73 -7.18 5.00 7.30
C ILE A 73 -6.95 3.81 8.24
N LEU A 74 -7.67 2.71 8.04
CA LEU A 74 -7.49 1.49 8.84
C LEU A 74 -6.12 0.84 8.62
N VAL A 75 -5.64 0.78 7.38
CA VAL A 75 -4.28 0.29 7.06
C VAL A 75 -3.21 1.15 7.73
N ASP A 76 -3.34 2.48 7.67
CA ASP A 76 -2.41 3.40 8.34
C ASP A 76 -2.43 3.23 9.86
N LEU A 77 -3.62 3.01 10.44
CA LEU A 77 -3.77 2.72 11.87
C LEU A 77 -3.13 1.38 12.24
N ALA A 78 -3.33 0.33 11.44
CA ALA A 78 -2.69 -0.98 11.65
C ALA A 78 -1.16 -0.86 11.58
N ASN A 79 -0.64 -0.15 10.58
CA ASN A 79 0.78 0.15 10.43
C ASN A 79 1.36 0.89 11.64
N PHE A 80 0.60 1.85 12.20
CA PHE A 80 0.99 2.56 13.41
C PHE A 80 1.16 1.62 14.61
N PHE A 81 0.24 0.66 14.81
CA PHE A 81 0.37 -0.35 15.86
C PHE A 81 1.51 -1.35 15.58
N ALA A 82 1.69 -1.76 14.33
CA ALA A 82 2.77 -2.67 13.93
C ALA A 82 4.15 -2.08 14.22
N ARG A 83 4.37 -0.79 13.90
CA ARG A 83 5.63 -0.08 14.20
C ARG A 83 5.93 0.05 15.70
N ARG A 84 4.90 -0.03 16.55
CA ARG A 84 5.03 -0.05 18.01
C ARG A 84 5.21 -1.46 18.58
N GLY A 85 5.34 -2.48 17.72
CA GLY A 85 5.45 -3.88 18.13
C GLY A 85 4.13 -4.51 18.58
N ASN A 86 3.00 -3.80 18.49
CA ASN A 86 1.70 -4.33 18.88
C ASN A 86 1.06 -5.08 17.70
N TYR A 87 1.59 -6.27 17.41
CA TYR A 87 1.20 -7.07 16.26
C TYR A 87 -0.24 -7.60 16.35
N VAL A 88 -0.73 -7.92 17.55
CA VAL A 88 -2.10 -8.43 17.76
C VAL A 88 -3.15 -7.38 17.35
N ARG A 89 -2.95 -6.11 17.77
CA ARG A 89 -3.86 -5.02 17.37
C ARG A 89 -3.74 -4.72 15.89
N ALA A 90 -2.52 -4.72 15.34
CA ALA A 90 -2.31 -4.48 13.91
C ALA A 90 -3.05 -5.52 13.05
N GLU A 91 -2.92 -6.80 13.38
CA GLU A 91 -3.59 -7.92 12.70
C GLU A 91 -5.12 -7.79 12.79
N SER A 92 -5.65 -7.45 13.97
CA SER A 92 -7.09 -7.21 14.17
C SER A 92 -7.60 -6.08 13.28
N ILE A 93 -6.83 -5.00 13.11
CA ILE A 93 -7.23 -3.85 12.28
C ILE A 93 -7.10 -4.18 10.79
N TYR A 94 -6.09 -4.95 10.37
CA TYR A 94 -6.02 -5.45 8.99
C TYR A 94 -7.21 -6.35 8.65
N ASN A 95 -7.61 -7.22 9.57
CA ASN A 95 -8.82 -8.04 9.41
C ASN A 95 -10.07 -7.16 9.32
N LEU A 96 -10.19 -6.11 10.13
CA LEU A 96 -11.30 -5.17 10.01
C LEU A 96 -11.28 -4.44 8.65
N ALA A 97 -10.10 -4.04 8.17
CA ALA A 97 -9.92 -3.38 6.88
C ALA A 97 -10.37 -4.26 5.70
N SER A 98 -10.13 -5.58 5.75
CA SER A 98 -10.59 -6.50 4.71
C SER A 98 -12.11 -6.73 4.72
N HIS A 99 -12.77 -6.50 5.86
CA HIS A 99 -14.22 -6.70 6.01
C HIS A 99 -15.07 -5.44 5.74
N VAL A 100 -14.47 -4.25 5.69
CA VAL A 100 -15.19 -3.00 5.35
C VAL A 100 -15.35 -2.77 3.84
N TRP A 101 -15.41 -3.88 3.10
CA TRP A 101 -15.56 -3.93 1.65
C TRP A 101 -14.49 -3.05 0.95
N PRO A 102 -13.25 -3.54 0.83
CA PRO A 102 -12.25 -2.90 -0.02
C PRO A 102 -12.61 -3.06 -1.51
N ASP A 103 -12.06 -2.19 -2.35
CA ASP A 103 -11.93 -2.47 -3.79
C ASP A 103 -10.65 -3.29 -4.05
N GLN A 104 -10.43 -3.70 -5.30
CA GLN A 104 -9.29 -4.55 -5.66
C GLN A 104 -7.93 -3.91 -5.29
N THR A 105 -7.75 -2.62 -5.56
CA THR A 105 -6.52 -1.90 -5.20
C THR A 105 -6.31 -1.86 -3.69
N ASN A 106 -7.34 -1.52 -2.91
CA ASN A 106 -7.21 -1.47 -1.46
C ASN A 106 -7.04 -2.87 -0.85
N ASP A 107 -7.62 -3.93 -1.45
CA ASP A 107 -7.38 -5.32 -1.03
C ASP A 107 -5.89 -5.69 -1.16
N LEU A 108 -5.28 -5.40 -2.31
CA LEU A 108 -3.85 -5.60 -2.51
C LEU A 108 -3.01 -4.78 -1.51
N ILE A 109 -3.38 -3.52 -1.25
CA ILE A 109 -2.71 -2.69 -0.25
C ILE A 109 -2.78 -3.34 1.14
N ILE A 110 -3.95 -3.85 1.56
CA ILE A 110 -4.08 -4.57 2.83
C ILE A 110 -3.13 -5.77 2.85
N LYS A 111 -3.12 -6.59 1.79
CA LYS A 111 -2.27 -7.79 1.69
C LYS A 111 -0.77 -7.45 1.77
N VAL A 112 -0.28 -6.43 1.06
CA VAL A 112 1.14 -5.99 1.14
C VAL A 112 1.53 -5.63 2.58
N ASN A 113 0.69 -4.84 3.24
CA ASN A 113 0.97 -4.38 4.59
C ASN A 113 0.86 -5.53 5.62
N HIS A 114 -0.07 -6.46 5.42
CA HIS A 114 -0.19 -7.66 6.23
C HIS A 114 0.99 -8.61 6.03
N ALA A 115 1.44 -8.84 4.79
CA ALA A 115 2.63 -9.62 4.48
C ALA A 115 3.90 -9.02 5.12
N THR A 116 3.97 -7.68 5.18
CA THR A 116 5.04 -6.96 5.89
C THR A 116 4.98 -7.20 7.40
N LEU A 117 3.79 -7.24 7.99
CA LEU A 117 3.60 -7.60 9.40
C LEU A 117 4.07 -9.04 9.68
N LEU A 118 3.74 -9.99 8.80
CA LEU A 118 4.21 -11.39 8.91
C LEU A 118 5.74 -11.47 8.85
N LEU A 119 6.38 -10.72 7.95
CA LEU A 119 7.84 -10.60 7.88
C LEU A 119 8.45 -10.06 9.18
N GLN A 120 7.80 -9.05 9.80
CA GLN A 120 8.23 -8.49 11.09
C GLN A 120 8.08 -9.51 12.24
N LYS A 121 7.06 -10.37 12.20
CA LYS A 121 6.84 -11.50 13.12
C LYS A 121 7.77 -12.69 12.83
N ASN A 122 8.63 -12.61 11.81
CA ASN A 122 9.48 -13.71 11.34
C ASN A 122 8.69 -14.95 10.86
N GLN A 123 7.44 -14.77 10.46
CA GLN A 123 6.60 -15.77 9.80
C GLN A 123 6.91 -15.77 8.30
N LEU A 124 8.07 -16.33 7.94
CA LEU A 124 8.67 -16.15 6.62
C LEU A 124 7.86 -16.83 5.51
N ASP A 125 7.28 -17.99 5.75
CA ASP A 125 6.57 -18.76 4.73
C ASP A 125 5.25 -18.11 4.33
N GLU A 126 4.49 -17.68 5.33
CA GLU A 126 3.24 -16.96 5.12
C GLU A 126 3.49 -15.60 4.46
N SER A 127 4.57 -14.92 4.86
CA SER A 127 4.98 -13.66 4.24
C SER A 127 5.37 -13.83 2.76
N ILE A 128 6.22 -14.82 2.45
CA ILE A 128 6.64 -15.12 1.06
C ILE A 128 5.43 -15.47 0.20
N SER A 129 4.56 -16.36 0.70
CA SER A 129 3.34 -16.77 0.00
C SER A 129 2.46 -15.56 -0.33
N MET A 130 2.20 -14.70 0.66
CA MET A 130 1.32 -13.54 0.48
C MET A 130 1.90 -12.48 -0.45
N PHE A 131 3.22 -12.20 -0.38
CA PHE A 131 3.86 -11.30 -1.34
C PHE A 131 3.84 -11.86 -2.76
N THR A 132 4.05 -13.17 -2.93
CA THR A 132 3.99 -13.82 -4.24
C THR A 132 2.57 -13.72 -4.83
N GLU A 133 1.54 -13.97 -4.00
CA GLU A 133 0.14 -13.81 -4.40
C GLU A 133 -0.16 -12.37 -4.85
N VAL A 134 0.28 -11.37 -4.08
CA VAL A 134 0.10 -9.95 -4.44
C VAL A 134 0.80 -9.62 -5.76
N LEU A 135 2.05 -10.03 -5.94
CA LEU A 135 2.82 -9.72 -7.13
C LEU A 135 2.23 -10.41 -8.37
N SER A 136 1.71 -11.63 -8.25
CA SER A 136 0.97 -12.29 -9.35
C SER A 136 -0.32 -11.55 -9.76
N GLN A 137 -0.89 -10.76 -8.86
CA GLN A 137 -2.07 -9.93 -9.16
C GLN A 137 -1.68 -8.52 -9.63
N ALA A 138 -0.44 -8.09 -9.40
CA ALA A 138 0.07 -6.77 -9.75
C ALA A 138 0.07 -6.52 -11.26
N ASP A 139 0.28 -7.56 -12.08
CA ASP A 139 0.27 -7.52 -13.55
C ASP A 139 -1.01 -6.94 -14.15
N HIS A 140 -2.09 -6.88 -13.37
CA HIS A 140 -3.37 -6.29 -13.78
C HIS A 140 -3.44 -4.77 -13.59
N GLY A 141 -2.37 -4.12 -13.12
CA GLY A 141 -2.26 -2.66 -12.98
C GLY A 141 -3.00 -2.07 -11.78
N TYR A 142 -3.42 -2.89 -10.83
CA TYR A 142 -4.13 -2.44 -9.62
C TYR A 142 -3.19 -2.12 -8.46
N LEU A 143 -1.95 -2.60 -8.51
CA LEU A 143 -0.92 -2.35 -7.51
C LEU A 143 -0.10 -1.11 -7.93
N GLY A 144 -0.20 -0.03 -7.15
CA GLY A 144 0.60 1.16 -7.44
C GLY A 144 2.10 0.87 -7.31
N VAL A 145 2.93 1.55 -8.12
CA VAL A 145 4.39 1.31 -8.23
C VAL A 145 5.13 1.29 -6.90
N LYS A 146 4.67 2.10 -5.94
CA LYS A 146 5.21 2.13 -4.58
C LYS A 146 5.03 0.79 -3.87
N TYR A 147 3.84 0.20 -3.94
CA TYR A 147 3.53 -1.05 -3.26
C TYR A 147 4.14 -2.25 -3.97
N GLU A 148 4.26 -2.20 -5.29
CA GLU A 148 4.96 -3.21 -6.08
C GLU A 148 6.45 -3.26 -5.73
N ALA A 149 7.14 -2.12 -5.78
CA ALA A 149 8.56 -2.04 -5.38
C ALA A 149 8.77 -2.45 -3.91
N ALA A 150 7.85 -2.06 -3.02
CA ALA A 150 7.89 -2.48 -1.62
C ALA A 150 7.72 -4.00 -1.44
N SER A 151 6.84 -4.61 -2.25
CA SER A 151 6.58 -6.05 -2.22
C SER A 151 7.79 -6.83 -2.66
N HIS A 152 8.41 -6.45 -3.79
CA HIS A 152 9.66 -7.04 -4.25
C HIS A 152 10.78 -6.90 -3.20
N PHE A 153 10.99 -5.71 -2.65
CA PHE A 153 12.01 -5.51 -1.62
C PHE A 153 11.77 -6.39 -0.38
N ASN A 154 10.54 -6.41 0.15
CA ASN A 154 10.23 -7.19 1.34
C ASN A 154 10.28 -8.70 1.08
N LEU A 155 9.87 -9.15 -0.10
CA LEU A 155 10.01 -10.54 -0.53
C LEU A 155 11.48 -10.94 -0.62
N GLY A 156 12.34 -10.07 -1.15
CA GLY A 156 13.79 -10.25 -1.14
C GLY A 156 14.36 -10.37 0.27
N VAL A 157 13.90 -9.54 1.21
CA VAL A 157 14.27 -9.65 2.64
C VAL A 157 13.80 -10.99 3.24
N ALA A 158 12.59 -11.44 2.91
CA ALA A 158 12.07 -12.70 3.39
C ALA A 158 12.89 -13.90 2.90
N TYR A 159 13.24 -13.93 1.60
CA TYR A 159 14.12 -14.94 1.03
C TYR A 159 15.52 -14.91 1.64
N LEU A 160 16.07 -13.71 1.88
CA LEU A 160 17.38 -13.57 2.54
C LEU A 160 17.37 -14.18 3.94
N ARG A 161 16.31 -13.94 4.73
CA ARG A 161 16.15 -14.55 6.06
C ARG A 161 15.93 -16.06 6.01
N ARG A 162 15.41 -16.58 4.90
CA ARG A 162 15.32 -18.03 4.59
C ARG A 162 16.64 -18.61 4.05
N ASN A 163 17.73 -17.85 3.97
CA ASN A 163 19.00 -18.22 3.34
C ASN A 163 18.90 -18.53 1.82
N ASN A 164 17.85 -18.06 1.15
CA ASN A 164 17.68 -18.20 -0.30
C ASN A 164 18.24 -16.97 -1.03
N ASN A 165 19.57 -16.89 -1.12
CA ASN A 165 20.27 -15.72 -1.66
C ASN A 165 19.98 -15.45 -3.15
N SER A 166 19.74 -16.49 -3.94
CA SER A 166 19.45 -16.35 -5.37
C SER A 166 18.08 -15.68 -5.58
N MET A 167 17.03 -16.17 -4.92
CA MET A 167 15.71 -15.53 -4.99
C MET A 167 15.72 -14.13 -4.40
N ALA A 168 16.43 -13.92 -3.28
CA ALA A 168 16.57 -12.58 -2.72
C ALA A 168 17.18 -11.58 -3.72
N THR A 169 18.19 -12.01 -4.48
CA THR A 169 18.84 -11.19 -5.51
C THR A 169 17.88 -10.80 -6.62
N ILE A 170 17.08 -11.77 -7.11
CA ILE A 170 16.07 -11.52 -8.16
C ILE A 170 15.10 -10.44 -7.69
N GLU A 171 14.53 -10.62 -6.51
CA GLU A 171 13.52 -9.70 -5.97
C GLU A 171 14.08 -8.30 -5.67
N PHE A 172 15.33 -8.20 -5.20
CA PHE A 172 15.97 -6.90 -5.02
C PHE A 172 16.19 -6.16 -6.34
N ASN A 173 16.61 -6.87 -7.41
CA ASN A 173 16.70 -6.26 -8.74
C ASN A 173 15.32 -5.81 -9.25
N SER A 174 14.29 -6.64 -9.08
CA SER A 174 12.92 -6.27 -9.44
C SER A 174 12.46 -5.00 -8.72
N ALA A 175 12.76 -4.85 -7.42
CA ALA A 175 12.43 -3.62 -6.69
C ALA A 175 13.11 -2.36 -7.26
N ILE A 176 14.36 -2.49 -7.72
CA ILE A 176 15.11 -1.42 -8.37
C ILE A 176 14.49 -1.07 -9.72
N ASP A 177 14.14 -2.08 -10.51
CA ASP A 177 13.57 -1.92 -11.85
C ASP A 177 12.15 -1.33 -11.81
N THR A 178 11.31 -1.74 -10.85
CA THR A 178 9.93 -1.25 -10.70
C THR A 178 9.89 0.24 -10.38
N TRP A 179 10.73 0.72 -9.45
CA TRP A 179 10.76 2.13 -9.08
C TRP A 179 12.18 2.64 -8.77
N PRO A 180 12.96 2.96 -9.82
CA PRO A 180 14.33 3.45 -9.67
C PRO A 180 14.39 4.73 -8.85
N GLY A 181 15.41 4.85 -7.99
CA GLY A 181 15.62 6.02 -7.12
C GLY A 181 14.64 6.11 -5.95
N SER A 182 13.76 5.13 -5.75
CA SER A 182 12.92 5.04 -4.56
C SER A 182 13.73 4.59 -3.32
N LEU A 183 13.16 4.80 -2.13
CA LEU A 183 13.75 4.27 -0.90
C LEU A 183 13.91 2.74 -0.94
N TYR A 184 12.97 2.03 -1.57
CA TYR A 184 13.03 0.57 -1.71
C TYR A 184 14.14 0.13 -2.65
N ALA A 185 14.30 0.82 -3.79
CA ALA A 185 15.42 0.58 -4.71
C ALA A 185 16.77 0.79 -4.02
N HIS A 186 16.92 1.91 -3.29
CA HIS A 186 18.17 2.18 -2.58
C HIS A 186 18.46 1.15 -1.47
N GLN A 187 17.44 0.70 -0.73
CA GLN A 187 17.60 -0.35 0.26
C GLN A 187 17.93 -1.71 -0.38
N ALA A 188 17.38 -2.01 -1.55
CA ALA A 188 17.69 -3.20 -2.33
C ALA A 188 19.14 -3.19 -2.83
N GLU A 189 19.62 -2.06 -3.35
CA GLU A 189 21.03 -1.87 -3.75
C GLU A 189 21.99 -2.16 -2.58
N LEU A 190 21.74 -1.56 -1.42
CA LEU A 190 22.53 -1.79 -0.21
C LEU A 190 22.50 -3.25 0.24
N ALA A 191 21.38 -3.94 0.10
CA ALA A 191 21.26 -5.36 0.43
C ALA A 191 22.11 -6.23 -0.51
N LEU A 192 22.06 -5.95 -1.81
CA LEU A 192 22.85 -6.64 -2.83
C LEU A 192 24.36 -6.43 -2.65
N GLU A 193 24.79 -5.20 -2.35
CA GLU A 193 26.20 -4.88 -2.06
C GLU A 193 26.72 -5.69 -0.87
N ARG A 194 25.93 -5.76 0.22
CA ARG A 194 26.28 -6.55 1.41
C ARG A 194 26.38 -8.05 1.11
N GLN A 195 25.52 -8.58 0.23
CA GLN A 195 25.63 -9.98 -0.20
C GLN A 195 26.91 -10.23 -1.00
N ARG A 196 27.25 -9.34 -1.95
CA ARG A 196 28.49 -9.44 -2.74
C ARG A 196 29.74 -9.41 -1.86
N GLY A 197 29.79 -8.52 -0.87
CA GLY A 197 30.89 -8.44 0.09
C GLY A 197 31.10 -9.73 0.89
N LYS A 198 30.01 -10.38 1.34
CA LYS A 198 30.07 -11.67 2.04
C LYS A 198 30.58 -12.82 1.16
N VAL A 199 30.22 -12.83 -0.12
CA VAL A 199 30.70 -13.83 -1.07
C VAL A 199 32.21 -13.62 -1.33
N GLY A 200 32.66 -12.38 -1.46
CA GLY A 200 34.08 -12.05 -1.65
C GLY A 200 34.98 -12.53 -0.50
N THR A 201 34.52 -12.38 0.75
CA THR A 201 35.29 -12.84 1.93
C THR A 201 35.40 -14.35 2.07
N HIS A 202 34.49 -15.14 1.48
CA HIS A 202 34.56 -16.60 1.53
C HIS A 202 35.43 -17.23 0.43
N VAL A 203 35.75 -16.48 -0.64
CA VAL A 203 36.59 -16.97 -1.74
C VAL A 203 38.08 -16.84 -1.43
N ASP A 204 38.46 -15.86 -0.59
CA ASP A 204 39.86 -15.56 -0.25
C ASP A 204 40.46 -16.44 0.87
N ASP A 205 39.64 -17.28 1.52
CA ASP A 205 40.02 -18.13 2.66
C ASP A 205 40.42 -19.58 2.27
N LYS A 206 40.64 -19.86 0.99
CA LYS A 206 41.20 -21.17 0.59
C LYS A 206 42.70 -21.20 0.94
N PRO A 207 43.17 -22.14 1.79
CA PRO A 207 44.60 -22.27 2.03
C PRO A 207 45.26 -22.70 0.72
N ILE A 208 46.31 -21.97 0.35
CA ILE A 208 47.24 -22.39 -0.68
C ILE A 208 47.94 -23.62 -0.12
N GLU A 209 47.50 -24.82 -0.50
CA GLU A 209 48.24 -26.06 -0.25
C GLU A 209 49.63 -25.90 -0.86
N LYS A 210 50.65 -25.96 0.00
CA LYS A 210 52.06 -26.09 -0.35
C LYS A 210 52.52 -27.50 -0.03
#